data_AF-A0A5B8C150-F1
#
_entry.id   AF-A0A5B8C150-F1
#
_cell.length_a   1.000
_cell.length_b   1.000
_cell.length_c   1.000
_cell.angle_alpha   90.00
_cell.angle_beta   90.00
_cell.angle_gamma   90.00
#
_symmetry.space_group_name_H-M   'P 1'
#
loop_
_entity.id
_entity.type
_entity.pdbx_description
1 polymer ?
#
loop_
_entity_poly.entity_id
_entity_poly.type
_entity_poly.pdbx_seq_one_letter_code
_entity_poly.pdbx_strand_id
1 'polypeptide(L)'
;MLQGFKEFISRGNAVDLAVGVVIGAAFTGVVNALVEKVLNPLIGGLFGTPNFDETWVITLGMSGQAAQVLPFAVVTALVNFLLVAGALYFFVVLPMNTLAARRKVEEVEPEAPAEDVRVLTEIRDLLAAERAGRQL
;
A
#
# COMPACT_ATOMS: atom_id res chain seq x y z
N MET A 1 -6.74 34.13 -3.98
CA MET A 1 -7.04 32.84 -3.33
C MET A 1 -7.21 31.72 -4.36
N LEU A 2 -8.24 31.76 -5.22
CA LEU A 2 -8.48 30.72 -6.26
C LEU A 2 -7.32 30.56 -7.26
N GLN A 3 -6.67 31.65 -7.67
CA GLN A 3 -5.54 31.61 -8.59
C GLN A 3 -4.30 30.97 -7.94
N GLY A 4 -3.95 31.36 -6.71
CA GLY A 4 -2.86 30.75 -5.94
C GLY A 4 -3.13 29.28 -5.56
N PHE A 5 -4.39 28.88 -5.40
CA PHE A 5 -4.77 27.48 -5.20
C PHE A 5 -4.57 26.65 -6.48
N LYS A 6 -4.98 27.18 -7.64
CA LYS A 6 -4.72 26.56 -8.94
C LYS A 6 -3.21 26.38 -9.19
N GLU A 7 -2.41 27.37 -8.83
CA GLU A 7 -0.95 27.41 -8.98
C GLU A 7 -0.21 26.50 -7.97
N PHE A 8 -0.85 26.18 -6.84
CA PHE A 8 -0.38 25.19 -5.88
C PHE A 8 -0.66 23.77 -6.35
N ILE A 9 -1.86 23.50 -6.87
CA ILE A 9 -2.24 22.19 -7.42
C ILE A 9 -1.50 21.89 -8.72
N SER A 10 -1.27 22.88 -9.58
CA SER A 10 -0.57 22.70 -10.86
C SER A 10 0.93 22.37 -10.71
N ARG A 11 1.49 22.39 -9.49
CA ARG A 11 2.86 21.95 -9.22
C ARG A 11 3.05 20.43 -9.27
N GLY A 12 2.03 19.65 -9.67
CA GLY A 12 2.09 18.21 -9.95
C GLY A 12 2.13 17.35 -8.69
N ASN A 13 3.06 17.64 -7.78
CA ASN A 13 3.28 16.88 -6.55
C ASN A 13 2.04 16.77 -5.64
N ALA A 14 1.17 17.78 -5.62
CA ALA A 14 -0.06 17.76 -4.82
C ALA A 14 -1.16 16.91 -5.44
N VAL A 15 -1.24 16.85 -6.77
CA VAL A 15 -2.26 16.07 -7.49
C VAL A 15 -1.95 14.59 -7.39
N ASP A 16 -0.70 14.19 -7.63
CA ASP A 16 -0.29 12.78 -7.58
C ASP A 16 -0.46 12.22 -6.16
N LEU A 17 -0.10 13.00 -5.14
CA LEU A 17 -0.32 12.64 -3.75
C LEU A 17 -1.81 12.52 -3.42
N ALA A 18 -2.64 13.47 -3.85
CA ALA A 18 -4.08 13.41 -3.63
C ALA A 18 -4.72 12.18 -4.29
N VAL A 19 -4.33 11.87 -5.53
CA VAL A 19 -4.80 10.69 -6.25
C VAL A 19 -4.37 9.41 -5.51
N GLY A 20 -3.11 9.31 -5.08
CA GLY A 20 -2.61 8.17 -4.32
C GLY A 20 -3.40 7.92 -3.02
N VAL A 21 -3.70 8.98 -2.26
CA VAL A 21 -4.48 8.88 -1.02
C VAL A 21 -5.92 8.44 -1.29
N VAL A 22 -6.58 9.00 -2.31
CA VAL A 22 -7.97 8.66 -2.66
C VAL A 22 -8.07 7.21 -3.15
N ILE A 23 -7.14 6.77 -4.00
CA ILE A 23 -7.09 5.38 -4.47
C ILE A 23 -6.83 4.43 -3.31
N GLY A 24 -5.89 4.75 -2.42
CA GLY A 24 -5.60 3.93 -1.23
C GLY A 24 -6.82 3.76 -0.31
N ALA A 25 -7.57 4.85 -0.08
CA ALA A 25 -8.80 4.81 0.71
C ALA A 25 -9.89 3.96 0.04
N ALA A 26 -10.11 4.14 -1.27
CA ALA A 26 -11.10 3.36 -2.02
C ALA A 26 -10.74 1.87 -2.06
N PHE A 27 -9.47 1.54 -2.24
CA PHE A 27 -8.98 0.17 -2.31
C PHE A 27 -9.14 -0.58 -0.97
N THR A 28 -8.95 0.13 0.15
CA THR A 28 -9.21 -0.43 1.49
C THR A 28 -10.64 -0.96 1.61
N GLY A 29 -11.63 -0.25 1.06
CA GLY A 29 -13.02 -0.69 1.04
C GLY A 29 -13.23 -1.99 0.25
N VAL A 30 -12.56 -2.15 -0.89
CA VAL A 30 -12.63 -3.38 -1.71
C VAL A 30 -12.06 -4.58 -0.95
N VAL A 31 -10.92 -4.39 -0.30
CA VAL A 31 -10.27 -5.45 0.48
C VAL A 31 -11.12 -5.85 1.68
N ASN A 32 -11.66 -4.87 2.42
CA ASN A 32 -12.54 -5.15 3.54
C ASN A 32 -13.78 -5.92 3.09
N ALA A 33 -14.40 -5.53 1.96
CA ALA A 33 -15.54 -6.26 1.41
C ALA A 33 -15.19 -7.71 1.05
N LEU A 34 -14.01 -7.96 0.48
CA LEU A 34 -13.55 -9.32 0.19
C LEU A 34 -13.38 -10.13 1.47
N VAL A 35 -12.76 -9.56 2.51
CA VAL A 35 -12.57 -10.25 3.79
C VAL A 35 -13.92 -10.53 4.46
N GLU A 36 -14.77 -9.51 4.61
CA GLU A 36 -16.05 -9.64 5.29
C GLU A 36 -17.05 -10.54 4.57
N LYS A 37 -17.09 -10.50 3.22
CA LYS A 37 -18.11 -11.21 2.43
C LYS A 37 -17.64 -12.57 1.94
N VAL A 38 -16.33 -12.82 1.83
CA VAL A 38 -15.79 -14.08 1.30
C VAL A 38 -15.00 -14.82 2.36
N LEU A 39 -14.01 -14.20 2.99
CA LEU A 39 -13.15 -14.91 3.95
C LEU A 39 -13.87 -15.23 5.26
N ASN A 40 -14.58 -14.26 5.85
CA ASN A 40 -15.25 -14.46 7.15
C ASN A 40 -16.32 -15.56 7.09
N PRO A 41 -17.17 -15.67 6.04
CA PRO A 41 -18.10 -16.79 5.91
C PRO A 41 -17.42 -18.14 5.67
N LEU A 42 -16.32 -18.17 4.91
CA LEU A 42 -15.57 -19.42 4.68
C LEU A 42 -14.91 -19.91 5.98
N ILE A 43 -14.32 -19.00 6.76
CA ILE A 43 -13.77 -19.30 8.08
C ILE A 43 -14.88 -19.70 9.04
N GLY A 44 -16.01 -18.99 9.03
CA GLY A 44 -17.18 -19.35 9.84
C GLY A 44 -17.76 -20.72 9.49
N GLY A 45 -17.73 -21.12 8.22
CA GLY A 45 -18.14 -22.45 7.77
C GLY A 45 -17.18 -23.57 8.17
N LEU A 46 -15.88 -23.30 8.25
CA LEU A 46 -14.84 -24.28 8.60
C LEU A 46 -14.61 -24.40 10.12
N PHE A 47 -14.70 -23.28 10.85
CA PHE A 47 -14.38 -23.18 12.27
C PHE A 47 -15.63 -22.93 13.15
N GLY A 48 -16.83 -22.88 12.56
CA GLY A 48 -18.11 -22.79 13.26
C GLY A 48 -18.53 -21.39 13.71
N THR A 49 -17.64 -20.40 13.73
CA THR A 49 -17.96 -19.00 14.07
C THR A 49 -17.25 -18.00 13.16
N PRO A 50 -17.98 -17.10 12.46
CA PRO A 50 -17.39 -16.07 11.60
C PRO A 50 -16.67 -14.96 12.38
N ASN A 51 -17.03 -14.79 13.66
CA ASN A 51 -16.47 -13.81 14.59
C ASN A 51 -16.20 -14.50 15.93
N PHE A 52 -14.99 -14.31 16.49
CA PHE A 52 -14.66 -14.79 17.84
C PHE A 52 -15.42 -14.02 18.95
N ASP A 53 -16.13 -12.95 18.57
CA ASP A 53 -17.01 -12.18 19.47
C ASP A 53 -18.22 -12.99 19.95
N GLU A 54 -18.71 -13.94 19.14
CA GLU A 54 -19.89 -14.74 19.46
C GLU A 54 -19.55 -16.14 19.98
N THR A 55 -18.31 -16.61 19.78
CA THR A 55 -17.92 -17.97 20.19
C THR A 55 -17.97 -18.11 21.72
N TRP A 56 -17.63 -17.06 22.48
CA TRP A 56 -17.63 -17.03 23.94
C TRP A 56 -18.30 -15.75 24.47
N VAL A 57 -19.61 -15.60 24.25
CA VAL A 57 -20.40 -14.59 24.98
C VAL A 57 -20.50 -15.03 26.44
N ILE A 58 -19.64 -14.51 27.31
CA ILE A 58 -19.81 -14.63 28.76
C ILE A 58 -20.82 -13.54 29.18
N THR A 59 -22.09 -13.91 29.26
CA THR A 59 -23.14 -13.05 29.83
C THR A 59 -22.96 -12.96 31.35
N LEU A 60 -22.17 -12.01 31.83
CA LEU A 60 -22.14 -11.66 33.25
C LEU A 60 -23.17 -10.56 33.52
N GLY A 61 -24.33 -10.95 34.08
CA GLY A 61 -25.32 -10.00 34.58
C GLY A 61 -26.61 -10.68 35.04
N MET A 62 -26.83 -10.74 36.36
CA MET A 62 -28.19 -10.83 36.91
C MET A 62 -28.90 -9.50 36.63
N SER A 63 -30.12 -9.59 36.10
CA SER A 63 -31.11 -8.50 35.99
C SER A 63 -30.66 -7.19 35.33
N GLY A 64 -30.98 -7.03 34.04
CA GLY A 64 -31.49 -5.76 33.50
C GLY A 64 -30.51 -4.66 33.08
N GLN A 65 -29.20 -4.80 33.31
CA GLN A 65 -28.19 -3.90 32.75
C GLN A 65 -27.08 -4.73 32.09
N ALA A 66 -27.27 -5.06 30.82
CA ALA A 66 -26.32 -5.85 30.04
C ALA A 66 -25.12 -4.96 29.64
N ALA A 67 -24.14 -4.83 30.52
CA ALA A 67 -22.80 -4.44 30.10
C ALA A 67 -22.18 -5.66 29.40
N GLN A 68 -22.31 -5.73 28.07
CA GLN A 68 -21.56 -6.69 27.27
C GLN A 68 -20.08 -6.29 27.32
N VAL A 69 -19.33 -6.92 28.22
CA VAL A 69 -17.87 -6.89 28.14
C VAL A 69 -17.49 -7.95 27.14
N LEU A 70 -17.01 -7.54 25.96
CA LEU A 70 -16.43 -8.43 24.95
C LEU A 70 -14.91 -8.49 25.16
N PRO A 71 -14.38 -9.34 26.07
CA PRO A 71 -12.95 -9.44 26.34
C PRO A 71 -12.14 -9.90 25.11
N PHE A 72 -12.81 -10.49 24.11
CA PHE A 72 -12.18 -11.02 22.90
C PHE A 72 -12.29 -10.11 21.66
N ALA A 73 -12.95 -8.94 21.76
CA ALA A 73 -13.08 -8.00 20.64
C ALA A 73 -11.72 -7.57 20.05
N VAL A 74 -10.70 -7.43 20.89
CA VAL A 74 -9.33 -7.11 20.46
C VAL A 74 -8.69 -8.28 19.69
N VAL A 75 -8.96 -9.53 20.10
CA VAL A 75 -8.46 -10.73 19.42
C VAL A 75 -9.16 -10.91 18.07
N THR A 76 -10.48 -10.69 18.02
CA THR A 76 -11.25 -10.68 16.76
C THR A 76 -10.70 -9.62 15.80
N ALA A 77 -10.46 -8.39 16.28
CA ALA A 77 -9.87 -7.33 15.49
C ALA A 77 -8.46 -7.67 15.00
N LEU A 78 -7.64 -8.32 15.83
CA LEU A 78 -6.29 -8.75 15.46
C LEU A 78 -6.31 -9.86 14.38
N VAL A 79 -7.21 -10.83 14.49
CA VAL A 79 -7.37 -11.88 13.49
C VAL A 79 -7.87 -11.28 12.17
N ASN A 80 -8.88 -10.42 12.20
CA ASN A 80 -9.35 -9.71 11.00
C ASN A 80 -8.24 -8.87 10.36
N PHE A 81 -7.42 -8.18 11.17
CA PHE A 81 -6.27 -7.43 10.67
C PHE A 81 -5.26 -8.35 9.97
N LEU A 82 -4.92 -9.50 10.57
CA LEU A 82 -4.00 -10.48 9.95
C LEU A 82 -4.58 -11.07 8.66
N LEU A 83 -5.89 -11.30 8.59
CA LEU A 83 -6.56 -11.79 7.38
C LEU A 83 -6.53 -10.74 6.26
N VAL A 84 -6.85 -9.48 6.56
CA VAL A 84 -6.77 -8.36 5.62
C VAL A 84 -5.34 -8.17 5.13
N ALA A 85 -4.36 -8.17 6.05
CA ALA A 85 -2.95 -8.06 5.72
C ALA A 85 -2.47 -9.23 4.85
N GLY A 86 -2.91 -10.46 5.15
CA GLY A 86 -2.62 -11.65 4.36
C GLY A 86 -3.24 -11.59 2.96
N ALA A 87 -4.49 -11.15 2.85
CA ALA A 87 -5.17 -10.97 1.56
C ALA A 87 -4.48 -9.89 0.71
N LEU A 88 -4.13 -8.73 1.30
CA LEU A 88 -3.34 -7.70 0.63
C LEU A 88 -2.00 -8.23 0.13
N TYR A 89 -1.29 -8.97 0.98
CA TYR A 89 -0.01 -9.54 0.63
C TYR A 89 -0.13 -10.52 -0.55
N PHE A 90 -1.08 -11.45 -0.48
CA PHE A 90 -1.21 -12.51 -1.49
C PHE A 90 -1.80 -12.01 -2.82
N PHE A 91 -2.80 -11.13 -2.79
CA PHE A 91 -3.50 -10.67 -4.00
C PHE A 91 -2.89 -9.40 -4.63
N VAL A 92 -2.13 -8.61 -3.88
CA VAL A 92 -1.55 -7.34 -4.40
C VAL A 92 -0.04 -7.41 -4.39
N VAL A 93 0.57 -7.59 -3.21
CA VAL A 93 2.03 -7.48 -3.07
C VAL A 93 2.74 -8.60 -3.82
N LEU A 94 2.29 -9.84 -3.69
CA LEU A 94 2.90 -11.00 -4.33
C LEU A 94 2.86 -10.91 -5.88
N PRO A 95 1.71 -10.67 -6.54
CA PRO A 95 1.70 -10.51 -7.99
C PRO A 95 2.49 -9.29 -8.45
N MET A 96 2.38 -8.14 -7.76
CA MET A 96 3.19 -6.97 -8.10
C MET A 96 4.68 -7.23 -7.97
N ASN A 97 5.13 -7.92 -6.91
CA ASN A 97 6.52 -8.26 -6.71
C ASN A 97 7.00 -9.29 -7.75
N THR A 98 6.16 -10.26 -8.14
CA THR A 98 6.49 -11.22 -9.20
C THR A 98 6.57 -10.58 -10.58
N LEU A 99 5.70 -9.61 -10.88
CA LEU A 99 5.73 -8.84 -12.13
C LEU A 99 6.94 -7.89 -12.17
N ALA A 100 7.24 -7.22 -11.06
CA ALA A 100 8.43 -6.38 -10.94
C ALA A 100 9.73 -7.19 -11.04
N ALA A 101 9.76 -8.40 -10.47
CA ALA A 101 10.90 -9.32 -10.62
C ALA A 101 11.07 -9.78 -12.09
N ARG A 102 9.98 -9.97 -12.84
CA ARG A 102 10.03 -10.28 -14.27
C ARG A 102 10.50 -9.08 -15.10
N ARG A 103 10.03 -7.88 -14.77
CA ARG A 103 10.42 -6.63 -15.45
C ARG A 103 11.90 -6.28 -15.24
N LYS A 104 12.45 -6.52 -14.04
CA LYS A 104 13.90 -6.39 -13.76
C LYS A 104 14.80 -7.30 -14.61
N VAL A 105 14.27 -8.38 -15.17
CA VAL A 105 15.01 -9.26 -16.09
C VAL A 105 14.97 -8.73 -17.53
N GLU A 106 13.97 -7.92 -17.86
CA GLU A 106 13.78 -7.29 -19.19
C GLU A 106 14.44 -5.89 -19.28
N GLU A 107 14.56 -5.15 -18.17
CA GLU A 107 15.17 -3.82 -18.07
C GLU A 107 16.71 -3.82 -17.93
N VAL A 108 17.41 -4.79 -18.52
CA VAL A 108 18.88 -4.66 -18.76
C VAL A 108 19.15 -3.84 -20.03
N GLU A 109 18.13 -3.23 -20.63
CA GLU A 109 18.35 -2.08 -21.48
C GLU A 109 18.64 -0.89 -20.56
N PRO A 110 19.85 -0.31 -20.59
CA PRO A 110 20.19 0.79 -19.71
C PRO A 110 19.17 1.90 -19.98
N GLU A 111 18.31 2.19 -19.00
CA GLU A 111 17.48 3.39 -19.01
C GLU A 111 18.40 4.53 -19.44
N ALA A 112 18.08 5.15 -20.59
CA ALA A 112 18.90 6.21 -21.12
C ALA A 112 19.09 7.21 -19.97
N PRO A 113 20.35 7.53 -19.59
CA PRO A 113 20.60 8.33 -18.41
C PRO A 113 19.75 9.59 -18.49
N ALA A 114 19.13 9.97 -17.36
CA ALA A 114 18.35 11.20 -17.27
C ALA A 114 19.13 12.34 -17.95
N GLU A 115 18.44 13.27 -18.61
CA GLU A 115 19.07 14.28 -19.45
C GLU A 115 20.17 15.04 -18.69
N ASP A 116 19.95 15.33 -17.41
CA ASP A 116 20.94 15.90 -16.49
C ASP A 116 22.20 15.04 -16.37
N VAL A 117 22.05 13.71 -16.23
CA VAL A 117 23.17 12.76 -16.13
C VAL A 117 23.94 12.70 -17.46
N ARG A 118 23.25 12.82 -18.60
CA ARG A 118 23.89 12.93 -19.92
C ARG A 118 24.70 14.21 -20.04
N VAL A 119 24.10 15.36 -19.72
CA VAL A 119 24.78 16.66 -19.74
C VAL A 119 25.99 16.66 -18.80
N LEU A 120 25.87 16.08 -17.61
CA LEU A 120 26.98 15.94 -16.66
C LEU A 120 28.10 15.04 -17.21
N THR A 121 27.75 13.99 -17.96
CA THR A 121 28.73 13.12 -18.62
C THR A 121 29.47 13.88 -19.72
N GLU A 122 28.75 14.64 -20.54
CA GLU A 122 29.33 15.50 -21.58
C GLU A 122 30.23 16.59 -20.97
N ILE A 123 29.80 17.25 -19.90
CA ILE A 123 30.62 18.25 -19.17
C ILE A 123 31.88 17.60 -18.60
N ARG A 124 31.78 16.42 -18.00
CA ARG A 124 32.95 15.67 -17.49
C ARG A 124 33.95 15.39 -18.61
N ASP A 125 33.46 14.93 -19.75
CA ASP A 125 34.30 14.54 -20.88
C ASP A 125 34.97 15.76 -21.52
N LEU A 126 34.26 16.89 -21.64
CA LEU A 126 34.82 18.17 -22.08
C LEU A 126 35.89 18.70 -21.11
N LEU A 127 35.65 18.64 -19.80
CA LEU A 127 36.63 19.05 -18.77
C LEU A 127 37.87 18.15 -18.75
N ALA A 128 37.69 16.84 -18.98
CA ALA A 128 38.80 15.90 -19.09
C ALA A 128 39.66 16.20 -20.32
N ALA A 129 39.04 16.48 -21.47
CA ALA A 129 39.73 16.86 -22.70
C ALA A 129 40.48 18.20 -22.54
N GLU A 130 39.87 19.21 -21.90
CA GLU A 130 40.51 20.51 -21.65
C GLU A 130 41.72 20.38 -20.71
N ARG A 131 41.59 19.60 -19.63
CA ARG A 131 42.72 19.32 -18.71
C ARG A 131 43.87 18.62 -19.41
N ALA A 132 43.59 17.65 -20.29
CA ALA A 132 44.62 16.95 -21.04
C ALA A 132 45.32 17.89 -22.04
N GLY A 133 44.57 18.77 -22.71
CA GLY A 133 45.14 19.76 -23.65
C GLY A 133 45.97 20.85 -22.98
N ARG A 134 45.71 21.16 -21.70
CA ARG A 134 46.44 22.19 -20.92
C ARG A 134 47.74 21.68 -20.29
N GLN A 135 48.02 20.38 -20.37
CA GLN A 135 49.24 19.73 -19.86
C GLN A 135 50.32 19.53 -20.95
N LEU A 136 50.04 19.93 -22.19
CA LEU A 136 50.99 20.02 -23.31
C LEU A 136 51.45 21.47 -23.50
#